data_AF-A0A072P3T2-F1
#
_entry.id   AF-A0A072P3T2-F1
#
_cell.length_a   1.000
_cell.length_b   1.000
_cell.length_c   1.000
_cell.angle_alpha   90.00
_cell.angle_beta   90.00
_cell.angle_gamma   90.00
#
_symmetry.space_group_name_H-M   'P 1'
#
loop_
_entity.id
_entity.type
_entity.pdbx_description
1 polymer ?
#
loop_
_entity_poly.entity_id
_entity_poly.type
_entity_poly.pdbx_seq_one_letter_code
_entity_poly.pdbx_strand_id
1 'polypeptide(L)' 'MSNKVKKTVSFNTTNQYDVEMLVHTENLNFSGYVKELIAADIQKRKQPLQIIKKTESGGIKIVVG' A
#
# COMPACT_ATOMS: atom_id res chain seq x y z
N MET A 1 -24.59 1.62 14.30
CA MET A 1 -23.14 1.95 14.17
C MET A 1 -22.19 0.81 14.54
N SER A 2 -22.69 -0.40 14.85
CA SER A 2 -21.91 -1.52 15.42
C SER A 2 -20.83 -2.17 14.52
N ASN A 3 -20.68 -1.75 13.26
CA ASN A 3 -19.78 -2.40 12.30
C ASN A 3 -18.63 -1.50 11.78
N LYS A 4 -18.40 -0.33 12.39
CA LYS A 4 -17.34 0.60 11.96
C LYS A 4 -16.40 0.93 13.12
N VAL A 5 -15.10 0.75 12.90
CA VAL A 5 -14.03 1.27 13.76
C VAL A 5 -13.40 2.48 13.07
N LYS A 6 -13.37 3.63 13.74
CA LYS A 6 -12.74 4.85 13.22
C LYS A 6 -11.24 4.85 13.58
N LYS A 7 -10.41 5.30 12.63
CA LYS A 7 -8.99 5.60 12.85
C LYS A 7 -8.75 7.04 12.40
N THR A 8 -8.15 7.85 13.26
CA THR A 8 -7.78 9.24 12.96
C THR A 8 -6.30 9.32 12.64
N VAL A 9 -5.94 10.25 11.75
CA VAL A 9 -4.56 10.57 11.38
C VAL A 9 -4.40 12.08 11.53
N SER A 10 -3.27 12.50 12.10
CA SER A 10 -2.93 13.91 12.28
C SER A 10 -1.74 14.26 11.40
N PHE A 11 -1.74 15.48 10.87
CA PHE A 11 -0.62 16.05 10.13
C PHE A 11 0.02 17.17 10.95
N ASN A 12 1.34 17.26 10.91
CA ASN A 12 2.10 18.34 11.53
C ASN A 12 2.25 19.52 10.56
N THR A 13 1.55 20.62 10.83
CA THR A 13 1.55 21.80 9.97
C THR A 13 2.86 22.60 9.96
N THR A 14 3.79 22.33 10.89
CA THR A 14 5.14 22.93 10.88
C THR A 14 6.18 22.08 10.14
N ASN A 15 5.83 20.83 9.81
CA ASN A 15 6.68 19.94 9.04
C ASN A 15 6.32 20.08 7.54
N GLN A 16 7.32 20.45 6.72
CA GLN A 16 7.09 20.70 5.29
C GLN A 16 6.60 19.45 4.54
N TYR A 17 7.10 18.25 4.88
CA TYR A 17 6.67 17.00 4.25
C TYR A 17 5.19 16.71 4.52
N ASP A 18 4.72 16.93 5.74
CA ASP A 18 3.31 16.80 6.09
C ASP A 18 2.43 17.84 5.40
N VAL A 19 2.92 19.07 5.23
CA VAL A 19 2.24 20.13 4.47
C VAL A 19 2.10 19.74 3.00
N GLU A 20 3.15 19.20 2.38
CA GLU A 20 3.10 18.72 1.00
C GLU A 20 2.10 17.57 0.83
N MET A 21 2.04 16.64 1.79
CA MET A 21 1.03 15.58 1.81
C MET A 21 -0.40 16.12 1.94
N LEU A 22 -0.62 17.14 2.79
CA LEU A 22 -1.92 17.79 2.92
C LEU A 22 -2.37 18.42 1.60
N VAL A 23 -1.49 19.18 0.94
CA VAL A 23 -1.79 19.79 -0.37
C VAL A 23 -2.11 18.73 -1.42
N HIS A 24 -1.33 17.65 -1.49
CA HIS A 24 -1.56 16.58 -2.44
C HIS A 24 -2.91 15.85 -2.22
N THR A 25 -3.36 15.76 -0.96
CA THR A 25 -4.55 15.00 -0.59
C THR A 25 -5.80 15.84 -0.38
N GLU A 26 -5.71 17.17 -0.51
CA GLU A 26 -6.81 18.13 -0.26
C GLU A 26 -8.09 17.81 -1.03
N ASN A 27 -7.95 17.40 -2.30
CA ASN A 27 -9.08 17.09 -3.18
C ASN A 27 -9.35 15.59 -3.34
N LEU A 28 -8.75 14.76 -2.47
CA LEU A 28 -8.86 13.30 -2.54
C LEU A 28 -9.68 12.76 -1.36
N ASN A 29 -10.37 11.65 -1.57
CA ASN A 29 -10.89 10.85 -0.47
C ASN A 29 -9.73 10.13 0.23
N PHE A 30 -9.09 10.79 1.18
CA PHE A 30 -7.92 10.28 1.90
C PHE A 30 -8.16 8.88 2.47
N SER A 31 -9.33 8.64 3.08
CA SER A 31 -9.68 7.33 3.64
C SER A 31 -9.83 6.25 2.57
N GLY A 32 -10.30 6.60 1.36
CA GLY A 32 -10.37 5.68 0.22
C GLY A 32 -8.97 5.33 -0.28
N TYR A 33 -8.16 6.36 -0.52
CA TYR A 33 -6.78 6.22 -0.99
C TYR A 33 -5.93 5.32 -0.08
N VAL A 34 -5.97 5.55 1.23
CA VAL A 34 -5.23 4.72 2.21
C VAL A 34 -5.75 3.27 2.22
N LYS A 35 -7.06 3.05 2.05
CA LYS A 35 -7.61 1.68 1.98
C LYS A 35 -7.14 0.93 0.74
N GLU A 36 -7.03 1.60 -0.40
CA GLU A 36 -6.51 1.00 -1.63
C GLU A 36 -5.05 0.61 -1.48
N LEU A 37 -4.22 1.49 -0.90
CA LEU A 37 -2.83 1.18 -0.59
C LEU A 37 -2.69 -0.01 0.37
N ILE A 38 -3.49 -0.06 1.43
CA ILE A 38 -3.51 -1.19 2.38
C ILE A 38 -3.98 -2.47 1.67
N ALA A 39 -4.99 -2.40 0.81
CA ALA A 39 -5.48 -3.56 0.07
C ALA A 39 -4.42 -4.12 -0.88
N ALA A 40 -3.70 -3.24 -1.59
CA ALA A 40 -2.59 -3.62 -2.46
C ALA A 40 -1.44 -4.27 -1.67
N ASP A 41 -1.09 -3.73 -0.50
CA ASP A 41 -0.07 -4.33 0.38
C ASP A 41 -0.52 -5.72 0.92
N ILE A 42 -1.79 -5.85 1.35
CA ILE A 42 -2.34 -7.15 1.75
C ILE A 42 -2.28 -8.15 0.59
N GLN A 43 -2.64 -7.74 -0.63
CA GLN A 43 -2.57 -8.60 -1.80
C GLN A 43 -1.13 -9.01 -2.09
N LYS A 44 -0.18 -8.06 -2.09
CA LYS A 44 1.24 -8.34 -2.27
C LYS A 44 1.78 -9.37 -1.28
N ARG A 45 1.35 -9.30 -0.01
CA ARG A 45 1.75 -10.26 1.04
C ARG A 45 1.07 -11.62 0.92
N LYS A 46 -0.16 -11.66 0.38
CA LYS A 46 -0.93 -12.89 0.17
C LYS A 46 -0.58 -13.61 -1.11
N GLN A 47 0.01 -12.93 -2.09
CA GLN A 47 0.54 -13.60 -3.26
C GLN A 47 1.58 -14.63 -2.80
N PRO A 48 1.47 -15.91 -3.19
CA PRO A 48 2.50 -16.88 -2.92
C PRO A 48 3.79 -16.29 -3.46
N LEU A 49 4.83 -16.22 -2.60
CA LEU A 49 6.16 -15.75 -2.99
C LEU A 49 6.48 -16.39 -4.34
N GLN A 50 6.55 -15.57 -5.40
CA GLN A 50 7.05 -16.08 -6.67
C GLN A 50 8.50 -16.43 -6.42
N ILE A 51 8.77 -17.72 -6.19
CA ILE A 51 10.14 -18.22 -6.07
C ILE A 51 10.70 -18.13 -7.49
N ILE A 52 11.39 -17.03 -7.77
CA ILE A 52 12.14 -16.86 -9.01
C ILE A 52 13.34 -17.81 -8.90
N LYS A 53 13.17 -19.04 -9.39
CA LYS A 53 14.30 -19.94 -9.59
C LYS A 53 14.97 -19.54 -10.90
N LYS A 54 16.19 -19.00 -10.81
CA LYS A 54 17.07 -18.90 -11.98
C LYS A 54 17.46 -20.32 -12.37
N THR A 55 17.24 -20.69 -13.62
CA THR A 55 17.74 -21.96 -14.16
C THR A 55 19.24 -21.85 -14.42
N GLU A 56 19.97 -22.97 -14.32
CA GLU A 56 21.42 -23.03 -14.55
C GLU A 56 21.82 -22.58 -15.97
N SER A 57 20.88 -22.62 -16.92
CA SER A 57 21.03 -22.18 -18.31
C SER A 57 20.61 -20.71 -18.57
N GLY A 58 20.38 -19.91 -17.52
CA GLY A 58 20.10 -18.46 -17.65
C GLY A 58 18.64 -18.10 -17.94
N GLY A 59 17.73 -19.06 -18.02
CA GLY A 59 16.28 -18.82 -18.12
C GLY A 59 15.64 -18.48 -16.77
N ILE A 60 14.69 -17.54 -16.76
CA ILE A 60 13.87 -17.21 -15.58
C ILE A 60 12.70 -18.20 -15.51
N LYS A 61 12.62 -19.02 -14.44
CA LYS A 61 11.44 -19.87 -14.19
C LYS A 61 10.58 -19.25 -13.10
N ILE A 62 9.40 -18.80 -13.48
CA ILE A 62 8.36 -18.32 -12.55
C ILE A 62 7.53 -19.54 -12.15
N VAL A 63 7.58 -19.92 -10.87
CA VAL A 63 6.70 -20.97 -10.32
C VAL A 63 5.55 -20.27 -9.62
N VAL A 64 4.34 -20.41 -10.17
CA VAL A 64 3.10 -19.95 -9.53
C VAL A 64 2.60 -21.09 -8.65
N GLY A 65 2.46 -20.82 -7.35
CA GLY A 65 1.86 -21.75 -6.39
C GLY A 65 0.35 -21.62 -6.34
#